data_AF-A0A432QBG7-F1
#
_entry.id   AF-A0A432QBG7-F1
#
_cell.length_a   1.000
_cell.length_b   1.000
_cell.length_c   1.000
_cell.angle_alpha   90.00
_cell.angle_beta   90.00
_cell.angle_gamma   90.00
#
_symmetry.space_group_name_H-M   'P 1'
#
loop_
_entity.id
_entity.type
_entity.pdbx_description
1 polymer ?
#
loop_
_entity_poly.entity_id
_entity_poly.type
_entity_poly.pdbx_seq_one_letter_code
_entity_poly.pdbx_strand_id
1 'polypeptide(L)'
;ATLTLNVGYSNPVEFTLPEGVSVAVDKNNTITLSGIDKELIGMTAARIRQIRKPEPYKGKGIRYEDEHIVRKVGKSGAAAA
;
A
#
# COMPACT_ATOMS: atom_id res chain seq x y z
N ALA A 1 -2.11 -6.46 17.13
CA ALA A 1 -0.90 -6.71 16.29
C ALA A 1 -0.56 -5.42 15.55
N THR A 2 0.72 -5.07 15.44
CA THR A 2 1.18 -3.84 14.77
C THR A 2 1.90 -4.21 13.46
N LEU A 3 1.59 -3.47 12.39
CA LEU A 3 2.21 -3.61 11.08
C LEU A 3 3.13 -2.41 10.84
N THR A 4 4.42 -2.66 10.67
CA THR A 4 5.41 -1.59 10.39
C THR A 4 5.67 -1.50 8.89
N LEU A 5 5.50 -0.31 8.32
CA LEU A 5 5.59 -0.04 6.89
C LEU A 5 6.76 0.88 6.56
N ASN A 6 7.72 0.37 5.79
CA ASN A 6 8.90 1.12 5.33
C ASN A 6 8.68 1.62 3.89
N VAL A 7 7.81 2.61 3.73
CA VAL A 7 7.32 3.05 2.41
C VAL A 7 8.07 4.25 1.82
N GLY A 8 9.29 4.54 2.28
CA GLY A 8 10.14 5.62 1.77
C GLY A 8 9.95 6.98 2.45
N TYR A 9 9.26 7.01 3.59
CA TYR A 9 9.34 8.13 4.53
C TYR A 9 10.60 8.01 5.40
N SER A 10 11.02 9.12 6.01
CA SER A 10 12.19 9.15 6.89
C SER A 10 12.06 8.24 8.11
N ASN A 11 10.82 8.11 8.64
CA ASN A 11 10.50 7.25 9.75
C ASN A 11 9.56 6.12 9.30
N PRO A 12 9.68 4.92 9.89
CA PRO A 12 8.74 3.83 9.64
C PRO A 12 7.32 4.22 10.09
N VAL A 13 6.31 3.80 9.33
CA VAL A 13 4.91 4.04 9.68
C VAL A 13 4.36 2.82 10.39
N GLU A 14 3.96 2.98 11.65
CA GLU A 14 3.33 1.93 12.43
C GLU A 14 1.80 1.98 12.23
N PHE A 15 1.21 0.86 11.84
CA PHE A 15 -0.21 0.71 11.64
C PHE A 15 -0.77 -0.29 12.64
N THR A 16 -1.68 0.14 13.50
CA THR A 16 -2.36 -0.74 14.47
C THR A 16 -3.52 -1.45 13.79
N LEU A 17 -3.49 -2.77 13.80
CA LEU A 17 -4.54 -3.59 13.21
C LEU A 17 -5.75 -3.66 14.14
N PRO A 18 -6.98 -3.47 13.62
CA PRO A 18 -8.20 -3.66 14.41
C PRO A 18 -8.38 -5.13 14.80
N GLU A 19 -9.11 -5.36 15.89
CA GLU A 19 -9.38 -6.72 16.37
C GLU A 19 -10.16 -7.53 15.32
N GLY A 20 -9.80 -8.80 15.14
CA GLY A 20 -10.42 -9.69 14.16
C GLY A 20 -9.87 -9.61 12.74
N VAL A 21 -8.86 -8.76 12.48
CA VAL A 21 -8.12 -8.71 11.20
C VAL A 21 -6.70 -9.22 11.40
N SER A 22 -6.36 -10.29 10.67
CA SER A 22 -5.02 -10.84 10.55
C SER A 22 -4.34 -10.32 9.29
N VAL A 23 -3.01 -10.18 9.36
CA VAL A 23 -2.18 -9.72 8.25
C VAL A 23 -1.04 -10.69 8.03
N ALA A 24 -0.87 -11.11 6.78
CA ALA A 24 0.29 -11.83 6.30
C ALA A 24 1.06 -10.94 5.33
N VAL A 25 2.39 -10.91 5.47
CA VAL A 25 3.29 -10.18 4.57
C VAL A 25 4.06 -11.22 3.77
N ASP A 26 3.86 -11.26 2.45
CA ASP A 26 4.62 -12.12 1.55
C ASP A 26 5.65 -11.28 0.78
N LYS A 27 6.90 -11.78 0.74
CA LYS A 27 8.04 -11.22 -0.01
C LYS A 27 8.24 -9.70 0.15
N ASN A 28 7.93 -9.16 1.32
CA ASN A 28 8.08 -7.74 1.72
C ASN A 28 7.33 -6.69 0.88
N ASN A 29 6.58 -7.08 -0.15
CA ASN A 29 5.90 -6.14 -1.04
C ASN A 29 4.40 -6.47 -1.24
N THR A 30 3.94 -7.61 -0.74
CA THR A 30 2.55 -8.05 -0.79
C THR A 30 2.00 -8.16 0.62
N ILE A 31 0.86 -7.51 0.87
CA ILE A 31 0.17 -7.54 2.17
C ILE A 31 -1.19 -8.19 1.96
N THR A 32 -1.41 -9.33 2.58
CA THR A 32 -2.68 -10.06 2.54
C THR A 32 -3.42 -9.84 3.85
N LEU A 33 -4.63 -9.28 3.77
CA LEU A 33 -5.53 -9.11 4.91
C LEU A 33 -6.52 -10.28 4.96
N SER A 34 -6.78 -10.82 6.14
CA SER A 34 -7.76 -11.88 6.37
C SER A 34 -8.55 -11.60 7.63
N GLY A 35 -9.83 -11.94 7.66
CA GLY A 35 -10.69 -11.67 8.81
C GLY A 35 -12.12 -12.12 8.58
N ILE A 36 -12.94 -11.98 9.62
CA ILE A 36 -14.33 -12.42 9.64
C ILE A 36 -15.25 -11.37 9.00
N ASP A 37 -14.98 -10.09 9.27
CA ASP A 37 -15.81 -8.98 8.81
C ASP A 37 -15.19 -8.28 7.57
N LYS A 38 -15.97 -8.26 6.49
CA LYS A 38 -15.59 -7.65 5.21
C LYS A 38 -15.49 -6.12 5.28
N GLU A 39 -16.31 -5.45 6.09
CA GLU A 39 -16.27 -4.00 6.23
C GLU A 39 -14.98 -3.56 6.93
N LEU A 40 -14.64 -4.24 8.04
CA LEU A 40 -13.39 -4.00 8.77
C LEU A 40 -12.17 -4.27 7.89
N ILE A 41 -12.15 -5.35 7.11
CA ILE A 41 -11.06 -5.64 6.16
C ILE A 41 -10.94 -4.52 5.12
N GLY A 42 -12.06 -4.11 4.50
CA GLY A 42 -12.08 -3.06 3.48
C GLY A 42 -11.61 -1.71 4.03
N MET A 43 -12.08 -1.32 5.21
CA MET A 43 -11.66 -0.11 5.89
C MET A 43 -10.16 -0.15 6.23
N THR A 44 -9.67 -1.30 6.71
CA THR A 44 -8.25 -1.49 7.03
C THR A 44 -7.39 -1.36 5.78
N ALA A 45 -7.77 -2.02 4.68
CA ALA A 45 -7.07 -1.92 3.40
C ALA A 45 -7.04 -0.47 2.87
N ALA A 46 -8.18 0.23 2.97
CA ALA A 46 -8.29 1.63 2.56
C ALA A 46 -7.36 2.53 3.38
N ARG A 47 -7.31 2.34 4.70
CA ARG A 47 -6.40 3.09 5.59
C ARG A 47 -4.94 2.83 5.24
N ILE A 48 -4.54 1.58 4.98
CA ILE A 48 -3.18 1.24 4.56
C ILE A 48 -2.83 1.93 3.23
N ARG A 49 -3.73 1.91 2.24
CA ARG A 49 -3.54 2.60 0.94
C ARG A 49 -3.42 4.12 1.09
N GLN A 50 -4.10 4.72 2.08
CA GLN A 50 -4.01 6.16 2.34
C GLN A 50 -2.64 6.61 2.82
N ILE A 51 -1.86 5.74 3.48
CA ILE A 51 -0.51 6.06 3.99
C ILE A 51 0.40 6.52 2.85
N ARG A 52 0.40 5.78 1.73
CA ARG A 52 1.14 6.16 0.52
C ARG A 52 0.37 5.75 -0.71
N LYS A 53 -0.45 6.67 -1.21
CA LYS A 53 -1.21 6.48 -2.45
C LYS A 53 -0.27 6.28 -3.64
N PRO A 54 -0.68 5.51 -4.66
CA PRO A 54 0.12 5.33 -5.85
C PRO A 54 0.25 6.65 -6.61
N GLU A 55 1.48 7.03 -6.95
CA GLU A 55 1.75 8.27 -7.69
C GLU A 55 1.32 8.17 -9.17
N PRO A 56 0.85 9.28 -9.78
CA PRO A 56 0.35 9.28 -11.16
C PRO A 56 1.44 9.19 -12.22
N TYR A 57 2.73 9.20 -11.86
CA TYR A 57 3.83 9.11 -12.83
C TYR A 57 4.45 7.70 -12.86
N LYS A 58 5.17 7.30 -11.80
CA LYS A 58 5.83 5.99 -11.73
C LYS A 58 4.95 4.89 -11.13
N GLY A 59 3.75 5.21 -10.66
CA GLY A 59 2.86 4.24 -9.99
C GLY A 59 3.41 3.68 -8.68
N LYS A 60 4.44 4.28 -8.09
CA LYS A 60 4.98 3.83 -6.80
C LYS A 60 4.04 4.24 -5.66
N GLY A 61 3.85 3.32 -4.72
CA GLY A 61 2.94 3.46 -3.58
C GLY A 61 2.24 2.14 -3.31
N ILE A 62 1.28 2.18 -2.39
CA ILE A 62 0.45 1.03 -2.03
C ILE A 62 -0.76 1.02 -2.97
N ARG A 63 -0.96 -0.08 -3.67
CA ARG A 63 -2.08 -0.31 -4.59
C ARG A 63 -2.70 -1.68 -4.32
N TYR A 64 -3.93 -1.88 -4.76
CA TYR A 64 -4.47 -3.23 -4.83
C TYR A 64 -3.79 -4.01 -5.96
N GLU A 65 -3.82 -5.34 -5.86
CA GLU A 65 -3.13 -6.25 -6.80
C GLU A 65 -3.55 -5.97 -8.25
N ASP A 66 -4.86 -5.88 -8.47
CA ASP A 66 -5.49 -5.66 -9.79
C ASP A 66 -5.80 -4.17 -10.09
N GLU A 67 -5.30 -3.23 -9.29
CA GLU A 67 -5.58 -1.80 -9.51
C GLU A 67 -4.78 -1.24 -10.70
N HIS A 68 -5.49 -0.77 -11.74
CA HIS A 68 -4.89 -0.07 -12.87
C HIS A 68 -4.68 1.42 -12.59
N ILE A 69 -3.43 1.85 -12.46
CA ILE A 69 -3.07 3.25 -12.21
C ILE A 69 -2.91 3.99 -13.53
N VAL A 70 -3.70 5.06 -13.72
CA VAL A 70 -3.55 5.96 -14.86
C VAL A 70 -2.23 6.71 -14.74
N ARG A 71 -1.31 6.45 -15.66
CA ARG A 71 0.00 7.10 -15.69
C ARG A 71 -0.03 8.33 -16.59
N LYS A 72 0.45 9.46 -16.06
CA LYS A 72 0.73 10.66 -16.84
C LYS A 72 2.13 10.58 -17.41
N VAL A 73 2.26 11.02 -18.66
CA VAL A 73 3.57 11.15 -19.30
C VAL A 73 4.38 12.18 -18.52
N GLY A 74 5.51 11.75 -17.96
CA GLY A 74 6.44 12.66 -17.30
C GLY A 74 7.14 13.56 -18.31
N LYS A 75 8.06 14.41 -17.83
CA LYS A 75 8.95 15.17 -18.71
C LYS A 75 9.73 14.19 -19.59
N SER A 76 9.45 14.19 -20.90
CA SER A 76 10.26 13.53 -21.92
C SER A 76 11.59 14.25 -22.03
N GLY A 77 12.52 13.93 -21.13
CA GLY A 77 13.78 14.64 -20.98
C GLY A 77 14.64 14.05 -19.88
N ALA A 78 14.93 12.76 -19.95
CA ALA A 78 16.17 12.15 -19.47
C ALA A 78 16.09 10.65 -19.82
N ALA A 79 16.90 10.25 -20.81
CA ALA A 79 17.36 8.88 -20.89
C ALA A 79 17.98 8.47 -19.54
N ALA A 80 17.74 7.24 -19.13
CA ALA A 80 18.66 6.52 -18.25
C ALA A 80 18.57 5.05 -18.64
N ALA A 81 19.72 4.56 -19.10
CA ALA A 81 20.04 3.16 -19.37
C ALA A 81 19.86 2.28 -18.14
#